data_AF-A0A0M9E5T8-F1
#
_entry.id   AF-A0A0M9E5T8-F1
#
_cell.length_a   1.000
_cell.length_b   1.000
_cell.length_c   1.000
_cell.angle_alpha   90.00
_cell.angle_beta   90.00
_cell.angle_gamma   90.00
#
_symmetry.space_group_name_H-M   'P 1'
#
loop_
_entity.id
_entity.type
_entity.pdbx_description
1 polymer ?
#
loop_
_entity_poly.entity_id
_entity_poly.type
_entity_poly.pdbx_seq_one_letter_code
_entity_poly.pdbx_strand_id
1 'polypeptide(L)'
;LRTQSFNLKAGWNAVFLEIEAMDSKPDSIFKDTPIIQVLTFYPKSSSVEFIKDPEEVAWNKEGWHSWVQPNRPEAILTNLYGLQAGQAYLIFCTEDYIWEYTGESKLINRTWQPYSYNFTGFYVDPNAPPTFSQFFAGSKSSANIKIYTLMNNKWVKVLEPWEETIGSGIAYWVWYEEELDYPGPLEVKIQGVKDEILFLPEITELEIQIINRSPDPLSFTLEQVAGVDNANQVPLSLVKTDLTAITINTYANFTSYEPANSLKPGEAHTVRFAIRQNEMSIDIIRSLLMITDDLGNRLYLPMQAEKLQIK
;
A
#
# COMPACT_ATOMS: atom_id res chain seq x y z
N LEU A 1 14.19 1.31 -1.75
CA LEU A 1 13.55 0.07 -2.24
C LEU A 1 13.27 -0.88 -1.07
N ARG A 2 12.27 -1.75 -1.22
CA ARG A 2 11.94 -2.86 -0.29
C ARG A 2 11.78 -4.15 -1.09
N THR A 3 11.92 -5.30 -0.43
CA THR A 3 11.63 -6.62 -1.00
C THR A 3 10.39 -7.24 -0.36
N GLN A 4 9.50 -7.79 -1.18
CA GLN A 4 8.44 -8.71 -0.77
C GLN A 4 8.82 -10.14 -1.20
N SER A 5 8.75 -11.08 -0.27
CA SER A 5 8.97 -12.50 -0.52
C SER A 5 7.64 -13.24 -0.55
N PHE A 6 7.39 -13.99 -1.63
CA PHE A 6 6.19 -14.80 -1.80
C PHE A 6 6.55 -16.28 -1.91
N ASN A 7 6.00 -17.11 -1.00
CA ASN A 7 6.12 -18.56 -1.06
C ASN A 7 5.02 -19.14 -1.96
N LEU A 8 5.23 -19.15 -3.28
CA LEU A 8 4.26 -19.63 -4.25
C LEU A 8 4.20 -21.15 -4.25
N LYS A 9 2.99 -21.68 -4.37
CA LYS A 9 2.71 -23.11 -4.56
C LYS A 9 2.47 -23.44 -6.03
N ALA A 10 2.74 -24.68 -6.41
CA ALA A 10 2.32 -25.19 -7.70
C ALA A 10 0.80 -24.99 -7.91
N GLY A 11 0.42 -24.37 -9.03
CA GLY A 11 -0.93 -23.91 -9.32
C GLY A 11 -1.13 -22.40 -9.14
N TRP A 12 -2.37 -22.00 -8.89
CA TRP A 12 -2.80 -20.63 -8.69
C TRP A 12 -2.52 -20.13 -7.27
N ASN A 13 -1.95 -18.93 -7.20
CA ASN A 13 -1.66 -18.19 -5.98
C ASN A 13 -2.31 -16.79 -6.08
N ALA A 14 -2.97 -16.34 -5.02
CA ALA A 14 -3.53 -14.98 -4.96
C ALA A 14 -2.56 -14.07 -4.20
N VAL A 15 -1.93 -13.15 -4.93
CA VAL A 15 -0.83 -12.32 -4.45
C VAL A 15 -1.24 -10.84 -4.47
N PHE A 16 -0.82 -10.10 -3.45
CA PHE A 16 -0.97 -8.64 -3.39
C PHE A 16 0.39 -7.96 -3.38
N LEU A 17 0.63 -7.08 -4.36
CA LEU A 17 1.87 -6.33 -4.45
C LEU A 17 1.72 -5.01 -3.70
N GLU A 18 2.59 -4.78 -2.72
CA GLU A 18 2.64 -3.54 -1.93
C GLU A 18 3.70 -2.57 -2.50
N ILE A 19 4.51 -3.03 -3.44
CA ILE A 19 5.62 -2.26 -4.05
C ILE A 19 5.54 -2.32 -5.57
N GLU A 20 6.21 -1.39 -6.24
CA GLU A 20 6.32 -1.35 -7.70
C GLU A 20 7.78 -1.46 -8.11
N ALA A 21 8.12 -2.45 -8.93
CA ALA A 21 9.48 -2.62 -9.43
C ALA A 21 9.86 -1.52 -10.44
N MET A 22 11.16 -1.21 -10.51
CA MET A 22 11.68 -0.25 -11.50
C MET A 22 11.42 -0.69 -12.94
N ASP A 23 11.53 -2.00 -13.21
CA ASP A 23 10.98 -2.62 -14.42
C ASP A 23 9.71 -3.39 -14.04
N SER A 24 8.56 -2.85 -14.42
CA SER A 24 7.25 -3.43 -14.13
C SER A 24 6.81 -4.48 -15.15
N LYS A 25 7.59 -4.74 -16.22
CA LYS A 25 7.17 -5.64 -17.31
C LYS A 25 7.19 -7.11 -16.85
N PRO A 26 6.06 -7.83 -16.94
CA PRO A 26 6.00 -9.24 -16.59
C PRO A 26 7.03 -10.12 -17.33
N ASP A 27 7.32 -9.83 -18.61
CA ASP A 27 8.32 -10.56 -19.40
C ASP A 27 9.73 -10.50 -18.78
N SER A 28 10.11 -9.34 -18.25
CA SER A 28 11.39 -9.16 -17.56
C SER A 28 11.38 -9.83 -16.19
N ILE A 29 10.31 -9.61 -15.43
CA ILE A 29 10.17 -10.04 -14.03
C ILE A 29 10.12 -11.57 -13.92
N PHE A 30 9.37 -12.23 -14.81
CA PHE A 30 9.12 -13.67 -14.76
C PHE A 30 10.02 -14.48 -15.69
N LYS A 31 11.03 -13.84 -16.28
CA LYS A 31 12.02 -14.52 -17.13
C LYS A 31 12.70 -15.63 -16.33
N ASP A 32 12.80 -16.81 -16.94
CA ASP A 32 13.46 -17.99 -16.37
C ASP A 32 12.87 -18.43 -15.00
N THR A 33 11.60 -18.09 -14.74
CA THR A 33 10.84 -18.54 -13.55
C THR A 33 9.80 -19.61 -13.92
N PRO A 34 9.32 -20.40 -12.94
CA PRO A 34 8.20 -21.33 -13.14
C PRO A 34 6.82 -20.63 -13.25
N ILE A 35 6.76 -19.30 -13.22
CA ILE A 35 5.53 -18.52 -13.39
C ILE A 35 5.24 -18.39 -14.88
N ILE A 36 4.10 -18.95 -15.31
CA ILE A 36 3.75 -19.02 -16.74
C ILE A 36 2.52 -18.20 -17.11
N GLN A 37 1.73 -17.79 -16.13
CA GLN A 37 0.53 -17.00 -16.34
C GLN A 37 0.24 -16.11 -15.13
N VAL A 38 -0.12 -14.86 -15.41
CA VAL A 38 -0.52 -13.88 -14.40
C VAL A 38 -1.82 -13.24 -14.83
N LEU A 39 -2.78 -13.12 -13.93
CA LEU A 39 -4.06 -12.47 -14.15
C LEU A 39 -4.24 -11.35 -13.14
N THR A 40 -4.92 -10.28 -13.54
CA THR A 40 -5.43 -9.25 -12.64
C THR A 40 -6.84 -8.86 -13.05
N PHE A 41 -7.64 -8.41 -12.09
CA PHE A 41 -8.98 -7.93 -12.36
C PHE A 41 -9.03 -6.42 -12.15
N TYR A 42 -9.38 -5.68 -13.20
CA TYR A 42 -9.67 -4.26 -13.09
C TYR A 42 -11.19 -4.06 -12.97
N PRO A 43 -11.69 -3.62 -11.80
CA PRO A 43 -13.11 -3.37 -11.60
C PRO A 43 -13.60 -2.22 -12.47
N LYS A 44 -14.90 -2.20 -12.74
CA LYS A 44 -15.55 -1.09 -13.41
C LYS A 44 -15.54 0.14 -12.51
N SER A 45 -14.83 1.19 -12.89
CA SER A 45 -15.20 2.52 -12.42
C SER A 45 -16.45 2.95 -13.19
N SER A 46 -17.61 3.13 -12.54
CA SER A 46 -18.79 3.77 -13.17
C SER A 46 -19.18 5.02 -12.37
N SER A 47 -19.77 6.07 -12.94
CA SER A 47 -20.93 6.04 -13.84
C SER A 47 -21.01 7.27 -14.78
N VAL A 48 -21.48 7.07 -16.01
CA VAL A 48 -21.72 8.05 -17.11
C VAL A 48 -20.48 8.34 -17.99
N GLU A 49 -20.25 7.49 -18.97
CA GLU A 49 -19.66 7.96 -20.23
C GLU A 49 -20.83 8.46 -21.09
N PHE A 50 -21.06 9.77 -21.12
CA PHE A 50 -21.87 10.36 -22.18
C PHE A 50 -21.01 10.32 -23.44
N ILE A 51 -21.10 9.22 -24.17
CA ILE A 51 -20.44 9.11 -25.46
C ILE A 51 -21.23 9.96 -26.45
N LYS A 52 -20.69 11.12 -26.81
CA LYS A 52 -21.30 12.01 -27.83
C LYS A 52 -21.05 11.48 -29.24
N ASP A 53 -20.04 10.62 -29.40
CA ASP A 53 -19.58 10.07 -30.66
C ASP A 53 -19.68 8.53 -30.66
N PRO A 54 -20.53 7.90 -31.49
CA PRO A 54 -20.62 6.44 -31.56
C PRO A 54 -19.34 5.74 -32.06
N GLU A 55 -18.31 6.47 -32.53
CA GLU A 55 -16.99 5.92 -32.86
C GLU A 55 -15.99 5.92 -31.68
N GLU A 56 -16.37 6.44 -30.50
CA GLU A 56 -15.53 6.39 -29.30
C GLU A 56 -15.46 4.94 -28.79
N VAL A 57 -14.39 4.22 -29.17
CA VAL A 57 -14.04 2.92 -28.58
C VAL A 57 -13.77 3.16 -27.10
N ALA A 58 -14.53 2.60 -26.16
CA ALA A 58 -14.22 2.72 -24.73
C ALA A 58 -12.79 2.17 -24.44
N TRP A 59 -11.86 3.06 -24.09
CA TRP A 59 -10.43 2.72 -23.88
C TRP A 59 -10.16 1.98 -22.56
N ASN A 60 -11.17 1.85 -21.69
CA ASN A 60 -11.04 1.17 -20.39
C ASN A 60 -11.96 -0.06 -20.34
N LYS A 61 -11.47 -1.21 -20.82
CA LYS A 61 -12.23 -2.47 -20.77
C LYS A 61 -12.13 -3.05 -19.37
N GLU A 62 -13.24 -2.99 -18.64
CA GLU A 62 -13.46 -3.77 -17.42
C GLU A 62 -13.10 -5.25 -17.63
N GLY A 63 -12.52 -5.86 -16.61
CA GLY A 63 -12.42 -7.32 -16.52
C GLY A 63 -11.01 -7.84 -16.32
N TRP A 64 -10.80 -9.07 -16.76
CA TRP A 64 -9.55 -9.79 -16.57
C TRP A 64 -8.51 -9.37 -17.59
N HIS A 65 -7.36 -8.98 -17.08
CA HIS A 65 -6.14 -8.84 -17.86
C HIS A 65 -5.22 -10.01 -17.55
N SER A 66 -4.56 -10.50 -18.58
CA SER A 66 -3.68 -11.65 -18.52
C SER A 66 -2.34 -11.36 -19.15
N TRP A 67 -1.30 -11.89 -18.52
CA TRP A 67 0.00 -12.11 -19.12
C TRP A 67 0.23 -13.60 -19.20
N VAL A 68 0.73 -14.07 -20.34
CA VAL A 68 1.15 -15.45 -20.55
C VAL A 68 2.57 -15.44 -21.10
N GLN A 69 3.40 -16.34 -20.61
CA GLN A 69 4.80 -16.44 -20.99
C GLN A 69 4.99 -16.48 -22.53
N PRO A 70 5.90 -15.66 -23.12
CA PRO A 70 5.99 -15.47 -24.57
C PRO A 70 6.27 -16.72 -25.42
N ASN A 71 6.85 -17.77 -24.83
CA ASN A 71 7.15 -19.03 -25.52
C ASN A 71 5.94 -19.97 -25.65
N ARG A 72 4.75 -19.56 -25.18
CA ARG A 72 3.54 -20.37 -25.21
C ARG A 72 2.58 -19.94 -26.33
N PRO A 73 1.81 -20.87 -26.92
CA PRO A 73 0.82 -20.53 -27.95
C PRO A 73 -0.22 -19.50 -27.48
N GLU A 74 -0.59 -19.52 -26.20
CA GLU A 74 -1.59 -18.64 -25.61
C GLU A 74 -1.08 -17.21 -25.36
N ALA A 75 0.22 -16.93 -25.60
CA ALA A 75 0.82 -15.61 -25.43
C ALA A 75 0.11 -14.49 -26.22
N ILE A 76 -0.58 -14.85 -27.31
CA ILE A 76 -1.39 -13.93 -28.11
C ILE A 76 -2.55 -13.29 -27.33
N LEU A 77 -2.97 -13.88 -26.20
CA LEU A 77 -4.02 -13.36 -25.33
C LEU A 77 -3.52 -12.31 -24.32
N THR A 78 -2.21 -12.05 -24.30
CA THR A 78 -1.60 -11.11 -23.35
C THR A 78 -2.11 -9.69 -23.57
N ASN A 79 -2.64 -9.10 -22.50
CA ASN A 79 -3.06 -7.71 -22.41
C ASN A 79 -2.69 -7.06 -21.06
N LEU A 80 -1.90 -7.75 -20.24
CA LEU A 80 -1.24 -7.24 -19.04
C LEU A 80 0.24 -6.96 -19.35
N TYR A 81 0.62 -5.69 -19.31
CA TYR A 81 1.96 -5.24 -19.72
C TYR A 81 2.81 -4.66 -18.57
N GLY A 82 2.23 -4.58 -17.36
CA GLY A 82 2.90 -4.02 -16.20
C GLY A 82 2.30 -4.53 -14.89
N LEU A 83 3.16 -4.81 -13.92
CA LEU A 83 2.78 -5.03 -12.52
C LEU A 83 2.80 -3.71 -11.75
N GLN A 84 1.83 -3.50 -10.88
CA GLN A 84 1.62 -2.25 -10.15
C GLN A 84 1.58 -2.52 -8.64
N ALA A 85 2.06 -1.57 -7.85
CA ALA A 85 1.81 -1.56 -6.42
C ALA A 85 0.30 -1.41 -6.15
N GLY A 86 -0.16 -1.88 -4.99
CA GLY A 86 -1.56 -1.80 -4.57
C GLY A 86 -2.51 -2.69 -5.37
N GLN A 87 -1.99 -3.57 -6.22
CA GLN A 87 -2.78 -4.42 -7.11
C GLN A 87 -2.70 -5.89 -6.70
N ALA A 88 -3.83 -6.58 -6.80
CA ALA A 88 -3.93 -8.01 -6.61
C ALA A 88 -3.77 -8.76 -7.94
N TYR A 89 -3.07 -9.88 -7.88
CA TYR A 89 -2.78 -10.76 -9.02
C TYR A 89 -3.09 -12.21 -8.68
N LEU A 90 -3.56 -12.97 -9.67
CA LEU A 90 -3.50 -14.42 -9.65
C LEU A 90 -2.29 -14.87 -10.44
N ILE A 91 -1.42 -15.65 -9.82
CA ILE A 91 -0.16 -16.11 -10.39
C ILE A 91 -0.20 -17.63 -10.48
N PHE A 92 -0.10 -18.16 -11.69
CA PHE A 92 0.02 -19.60 -11.92
C PHE A 92 1.50 -19.99 -12.01
N CYS A 93 1.90 -20.91 -11.13
CA CYS A 93 3.25 -21.45 -11.05
C CYS A 93 3.23 -22.95 -11.37
N THR A 94 4.21 -23.45 -12.13
CA THR A 94 4.29 -24.88 -12.47
C THR A 94 4.81 -25.76 -11.33
N GLU A 95 5.52 -25.16 -10.39
CA GLU A 95 6.11 -25.81 -9.21
C GLU A 95 6.14 -24.85 -8.02
N ASP A 96 6.48 -25.35 -6.83
CA ASP A 96 6.69 -24.48 -5.66
C ASP A 96 7.88 -23.56 -5.91
N TYR A 97 7.74 -22.26 -5.65
CA TYR A 97 8.74 -21.25 -5.99
C TYR A 97 8.72 -20.10 -4.99
N ILE A 98 9.90 -19.67 -4.54
CA ILE A 98 10.04 -18.46 -3.74
C ILE A 98 10.30 -17.31 -4.71
N TRP A 99 9.32 -16.41 -4.81
CA TRP A 99 9.44 -15.22 -5.63
C TRP A 99 9.80 -14.01 -4.77
N GLU A 100 11.01 -13.50 -4.97
CA GLU A 100 11.48 -12.23 -4.40
C GLU A 100 11.18 -11.09 -5.37
N TYR A 101 10.37 -10.13 -4.93
CA TYR A 101 10.01 -8.96 -5.71
C TYR A 101 10.53 -7.71 -5.02
N THR A 102 11.32 -6.90 -5.72
CA THR A 102 11.95 -5.69 -5.16
C THR A 102 11.49 -4.45 -5.90
N GLY A 103 11.18 -3.38 -5.17
CA GLY A 103 10.59 -2.18 -5.74
C GLY A 103 10.46 -1.01 -4.78
N GLU A 104 9.89 0.08 -5.29
CA GLU A 104 9.52 1.27 -4.54
C GLU A 104 8.20 1.02 -3.81
N SER A 105 8.13 1.41 -2.53
CA SER A 105 6.84 1.39 -1.83
C SER A 105 5.98 2.53 -2.35
N LYS A 106 4.67 2.33 -2.44
CA LYS A 106 3.73 3.40 -2.82
C LYS A 106 2.58 3.43 -1.83
N LEU A 107 2.27 4.62 -1.29
CA LEU A 107 1.06 4.80 -0.51
C LEU A 107 -0.12 4.91 -1.48
N ILE A 108 -0.85 3.81 -1.64
CA ILE A 108 -2.01 3.76 -2.53
C ILE A 108 -3.28 3.72 -1.69
N ASN A 109 -4.04 4.80 -1.77
CA ASN A 109 -5.39 4.85 -1.23
C ASN A 109 -6.27 3.87 -2.00
N ARG A 110 -6.93 3.00 -1.25
CA ARG A 110 -7.83 2.01 -1.83
C ARG A 110 -9.11 2.69 -2.31
N THR A 111 -9.48 2.40 -3.54
CA THR A 111 -10.81 2.70 -4.08
C THR A 111 -11.60 1.41 -4.16
N TRP A 112 -12.68 1.34 -3.40
CA TRP A 112 -13.61 0.24 -3.42
C TRP A 112 -14.65 0.45 -4.51
N GLN A 113 -15.01 -0.62 -5.22
CA GLN A 113 -16.23 -0.65 -6.00
C GLN A 113 -17.40 -0.96 -5.04
N PRO A 114 -18.34 -0.03 -4.82
CA PRO A 114 -19.50 -0.24 -3.94
C PRO A 114 -20.37 -1.37 -4.47
N TYR A 115 -21.01 -2.09 -3.55
CA TYR A 115 -21.95 -3.17 -3.85
C TYR A 115 -21.39 -4.22 -4.82
N SER A 116 -20.09 -4.52 -4.71
CA SER A 116 -19.36 -5.42 -5.62
C SER A 116 -18.26 -6.19 -4.89
N TYR A 117 -17.78 -7.26 -5.55
CA TYR A 117 -16.57 -7.95 -5.15
C TYR A 117 -15.33 -7.21 -5.68
N ASN A 118 -14.39 -6.96 -4.78
CA ASN A 118 -13.13 -6.32 -5.06
C ASN A 118 -11.99 -7.34 -4.90
N PHE A 119 -11.15 -7.50 -5.92
CA PHE A 119 -9.95 -8.34 -5.83
C PHE A 119 -8.79 -7.50 -5.30
N THR A 120 -8.41 -7.72 -4.04
CA THR A 120 -7.46 -6.84 -3.33
C THR A 120 -6.75 -7.57 -2.20
N GLY A 121 -5.63 -7.03 -1.72
CA GLY A 121 -4.96 -7.48 -0.49
C GLY A 121 -4.91 -6.36 0.53
N PHE A 122 -4.02 -6.41 1.52
CA PHE A 122 -3.98 -5.43 2.62
C PHE A 122 -2.55 -5.14 3.08
N TYR A 123 -2.33 -3.91 3.54
CA TYR A 123 -1.07 -3.44 4.11
C TYR A 123 -1.03 -3.76 5.61
N VAL A 124 -0.76 -5.02 5.93
CA VAL A 124 -0.75 -5.55 7.30
C VAL A 124 0.64 -6.03 7.71
N ASP A 125 0.91 -6.04 9.00
CA ASP A 125 2.13 -6.59 9.56
C ASP A 125 2.10 -8.13 9.45
N PRO A 126 3.07 -8.78 8.78
CA PRO A 126 3.15 -10.24 8.71
C PRO A 126 3.38 -10.91 10.07
N ASN A 127 3.90 -10.20 11.07
CA ASN A 127 4.20 -10.76 12.39
C ASN A 127 3.05 -10.60 13.38
N ALA A 128 2.16 -9.64 13.16
CA ALA A 128 1.02 -9.35 14.01
C ALA A 128 -0.19 -8.87 13.19
N PRO A 129 -0.71 -9.67 12.24
CA PRO A 129 -1.80 -9.25 11.38
C PRO A 129 -3.14 -9.19 12.14
N PRO A 130 -4.04 -8.23 11.81
CA PRO A 130 -5.41 -8.23 12.31
C PRO A 130 -6.21 -9.39 11.73
N THR A 131 -7.29 -9.76 12.41
CA THR A 131 -8.38 -10.52 11.79
C THR A 131 -9.20 -9.66 10.84
N PHE A 132 -9.94 -10.29 9.94
CA PHE A 132 -10.84 -9.54 9.05
C PHE A 132 -11.86 -8.72 9.83
N SER A 133 -12.44 -9.26 10.91
CA SER A 133 -13.37 -8.50 11.76
C SER A 133 -12.72 -7.30 12.42
N GLN A 134 -11.47 -7.43 12.91
CA GLN A 134 -10.72 -6.30 13.47
C GLN A 134 -10.44 -5.22 12.41
N PHE A 135 -9.93 -5.62 11.25
CA PHE A 135 -9.59 -4.68 10.18
C PHE A 135 -10.81 -3.88 9.72
N PHE A 136 -11.95 -4.53 9.56
CA PHE A 136 -13.17 -3.90 9.05
C PHE A 136 -14.08 -3.32 10.13
N ALA A 137 -13.72 -3.38 11.41
CA ALA A 137 -14.58 -2.94 12.52
C ALA A 137 -15.04 -1.47 12.40
N GLY A 138 -14.26 -0.61 11.75
CA GLY A 138 -14.58 0.80 11.50
C GLY A 138 -15.50 1.05 10.30
N SER A 139 -15.72 0.04 9.46
CA SER A 139 -16.53 0.10 8.25
C SER A 139 -17.97 -0.36 8.54
N LYS A 140 -18.97 0.25 7.91
CA LYS A 140 -20.37 -0.20 8.01
C LYS A 140 -20.58 -1.57 7.37
N SER A 141 -19.70 -1.97 6.45
CA SER A 141 -19.67 -3.29 5.80
C SER A 141 -19.23 -4.41 6.74
N SER A 142 -18.73 -4.09 7.94
CA SER A 142 -18.32 -5.08 8.96
C SER A 142 -19.38 -6.14 9.25
N ALA A 143 -20.66 -5.78 9.23
CA ALA A 143 -21.77 -6.70 9.52
C ALA A 143 -22.06 -7.74 8.41
N ASN A 144 -21.66 -7.45 7.17
CA ASN A 144 -22.03 -8.23 5.98
C ASN A 144 -20.82 -8.62 5.12
N ILE A 145 -19.62 -8.55 5.67
CA ILE A 145 -18.41 -8.76 4.88
C ILE A 145 -18.37 -10.21 4.38
N LYS A 146 -18.20 -10.37 3.06
CA LYS A 146 -18.03 -11.68 2.42
C LYS A 146 -16.63 -11.71 1.82
N ILE A 147 -15.80 -12.58 2.35
CA ILE A 147 -14.41 -12.71 1.94
C ILE A 147 -14.20 -14.11 1.38
N TYR A 148 -13.49 -14.19 0.26
CA TYR A 148 -13.01 -15.44 -0.30
C TYR A 148 -11.50 -15.40 -0.42
N THR A 149 -10.86 -16.47 0.05
CA THR A 149 -9.42 -16.71 -0.07
C THR A 149 -9.18 -17.87 -1.03
N LEU A 150 -8.02 -17.90 -1.68
CA LEU A 150 -7.67 -18.96 -2.61
C LEU A 150 -6.98 -20.09 -1.85
N MET A 151 -7.60 -21.27 -1.83
CA MET A 151 -7.05 -22.48 -1.23
C MET A 151 -7.14 -23.63 -2.22
N ASN A 152 -6.03 -24.33 -2.45
CA ASN A 152 -5.96 -25.50 -3.35
C ASN A 152 -6.61 -25.23 -4.73
N ASN A 153 -6.24 -24.11 -5.36
CA ASN A 153 -6.76 -23.67 -6.66
C ASN A 153 -8.27 -23.34 -6.69
N LYS A 154 -8.91 -23.14 -5.54
CA LYS A 154 -10.34 -22.82 -5.45
C LYS A 154 -10.58 -21.67 -4.50
N TRP A 155 -11.51 -20.80 -4.86
CA TRP A 155 -12.01 -19.78 -3.96
C TRP A 155 -12.86 -20.42 -2.88
N VAL A 156 -12.47 -20.21 -1.62
CA VAL A 156 -13.18 -20.70 -0.45
C VAL A 156 -13.60 -19.50 0.38
N LYS A 157 -14.86 -19.51 0.82
CA LYS A 157 -15.40 -18.45 1.69
C LYS A 157 -14.75 -18.54 3.07
N VAL A 158 -14.29 -17.41 3.60
CA VAL A 158 -13.92 -17.28 5.02
C VAL A 158 -15.20 -17.34 5.84
N LEU A 159 -15.33 -18.36 6.70
CA LEU A 159 -16.53 -18.59 7.50
C LEU A 159 -16.52 -17.80 8.81
N GLU A 160 -15.33 -17.65 9.42
CA GLU A 160 -15.14 -17.00 10.71
C GLU A 160 -14.15 -15.83 10.58
N PRO A 161 -14.60 -14.67 10.05
CA PRO A 161 -13.73 -13.51 9.85
C PRO A 161 -13.15 -12.92 11.16
N TRP A 162 -13.67 -13.32 12.32
CA TRP A 162 -13.15 -12.94 13.64
C TRP A 162 -11.99 -13.83 14.11
N GLU A 163 -11.75 -14.98 13.49
CA GLU A 163 -10.61 -15.87 13.78
C GLU A 163 -9.55 -15.82 12.68
N GLU A 164 -9.97 -15.63 11.43
CA GLU A 164 -9.05 -15.62 10.29
C GLU A 164 -8.27 -14.30 10.21
N THR A 165 -6.95 -14.39 10.38
CA THR A 165 -6.01 -13.26 10.21
C THR A 165 -5.77 -12.94 8.74
N ILE A 166 -5.59 -11.66 8.44
CA ILE A 166 -5.23 -11.20 7.09
C ILE A 166 -3.75 -11.47 6.82
N GLY A 167 -3.44 -12.33 5.85
CA GLY A 167 -2.05 -12.52 5.41
C GLY A 167 -1.49 -11.33 4.61
N SER A 168 -0.31 -10.83 4.99
CA SER A 168 0.46 -9.87 4.20
C SER A 168 0.88 -10.48 2.85
N GLY A 169 0.79 -9.69 1.79
CA GLY A 169 1.12 -10.16 0.43
C GLY A 169 0.10 -11.13 -0.19
N ILE A 170 -1.02 -11.40 0.47
CA ILE A 170 -2.09 -12.27 -0.04
C ILE A 170 -3.25 -11.42 -0.57
N ALA A 171 -3.86 -11.86 -1.67
CA ALA A 171 -5.06 -11.26 -2.23
C ALA A 171 -6.33 -12.08 -1.98
N TYR A 172 -7.45 -11.38 -1.89
CA TYR A 172 -8.77 -11.89 -1.53
C TYR A 172 -9.83 -11.27 -2.45
N TRP A 173 -10.95 -11.97 -2.60
CA TRP A 173 -12.19 -11.33 -3.05
C TRP A 173 -12.97 -10.84 -1.85
N VAL A 174 -13.27 -9.55 -1.81
CA VAL A 174 -14.00 -8.92 -0.71
C VAL A 174 -15.24 -8.23 -1.25
N TRP A 175 -16.42 -8.66 -0.78
CA TRP A 175 -17.66 -7.93 -1.01
C TRP A 175 -17.66 -6.66 -0.17
N TYR A 176 -17.84 -5.52 -0.83
CA TYR A 176 -17.92 -4.22 -0.19
C TYR A 176 -19.31 -3.62 -0.42
N GLU A 177 -19.99 -3.22 0.65
CA GLU A 177 -21.39 -2.75 0.59
C GLU A 177 -21.51 -1.22 0.72
N GLU A 178 -20.42 -0.52 1.02
CA GLU A 178 -20.45 0.93 1.24
C GLU A 178 -20.11 1.74 -0.01
N GLU A 179 -20.67 2.95 -0.07
CA GLU A 179 -20.37 3.95 -1.10
C GLU A 179 -19.12 4.77 -0.79
N LEU A 180 -18.76 4.88 0.49
CA LEU A 180 -17.56 5.60 0.92
C LEU A 180 -16.41 4.63 1.04
N ASP A 181 -15.24 5.02 0.54
CA ASP A 181 -14.02 4.24 0.67
C ASP A 181 -13.59 4.13 2.14
N TYR A 182 -13.41 2.90 2.60
CA TYR A 182 -12.78 2.62 3.88
C TYR A 182 -11.27 2.37 3.66
N PRO A 183 -10.38 3.26 4.15
CA PRO A 183 -8.95 3.13 3.93
C PRO A 183 -8.31 2.01 4.78
N GLY A 184 -9.04 1.51 5.77
CA GLY A 184 -8.52 0.65 6.83
C GLY A 184 -8.67 1.32 8.21
N PRO A 185 -8.23 0.64 9.28
CA PRO A 185 -8.29 1.12 10.67
C PRO A 185 -7.46 2.39 10.92
N LEU A 186 -6.39 2.56 10.16
CA LEU A 186 -5.47 3.69 10.21
C LEU A 186 -5.45 4.39 8.84
N GLU A 187 -5.76 5.68 8.81
CA GLU A 187 -5.63 6.49 7.60
C GLU A 187 -4.46 7.48 7.74
N VAL A 188 -3.64 7.57 6.70
CA VAL A 188 -2.52 8.51 6.62
C VAL A 188 -2.80 9.53 5.54
N LYS A 189 -2.77 10.81 5.90
CA LYS A 189 -2.85 11.93 4.95
C LYS A 189 -1.58 12.75 4.99
N ILE A 190 -1.08 13.11 3.82
CA ILE A 190 0.08 13.98 3.67
C ILE A 190 -0.42 15.32 3.16
N GLN A 191 0.02 16.43 3.78
CA GLN A 191 -0.36 17.74 3.29
C GLN A 191 0.42 18.13 2.04
N GLY A 192 -0.26 18.59 0.99
CA GLY A 192 0.36 19.18 -0.20
C GLY A 192 0.90 18.20 -1.25
N VAL A 193 0.93 16.90 -0.96
CA VAL A 193 1.42 15.83 -1.85
C VAL A 193 0.58 14.56 -1.65
N LYS A 194 0.55 13.65 -2.63
CA LYS A 194 -0.42 12.53 -2.65
C LYS A 194 0.09 11.21 -2.05
N ASP A 195 1.38 10.91 -2.15
CA ASP A 195 1.89 9.54 -1.99
C ASP A 195 3.34 9.43 -1.48
N GLU A 196 4.05 10.55 -1.33
CA GLU A 196 5.45 10.61 -0.87
C GLU A 196 5.68 11.87 -0.01
N ILE A 197 6.56 11.80 0.99
CA ILE A 197 7.07 12.99 1.69
C ILE A 197 8.26 13.55 0.90
N LEU A 198 8.06 14.70 0.25
CA LEU A 198 9.06 15.31 -0.61
C LEU A 198 9.55 16.65 -0.05
N PHE A 199 10.77 16.66 0.51
CA PHE A 199 11.48 17.89 0.89
C PHE A 199 12.27 18.43 -0.31
N LEU A 200 11.62 19.29 -1.10
CA LEU A 200 12.30 20.11 -2.10
C LEU A 200 13.20 21.15 -1.41
N PRO A 201 14.18 21.77 -2.12
CA PRO A 201 15.14 22.67 -1.49
C PRO A 201 14.53 23.81 -0.66
N GLU A 202 13.36 24.31 -1.04
CA GLU A 202 12.62 25.37 -0.34
C GLU A 202 11.58 24.85 0.67
N ILE A 203 11.21 23.56 0.59
CA ILE A 203 10.25 22.93 1.50
C ILE A 203 11.05 22.32 2.65
N THR A 204 11.06 23.02 3.79
CA THR A 204 11.85 22.62 4.96
C THR A 204 11.05 21.92 6.05
N GLU A 205 9.73 22.02 6.01
CA GLU A 205 8.81 21.37 6.95
C GLU A 205 7.63 20.73 6.20
N LEU A 206 7.17 19.57 6.69
CA LEU A 206 5.99 18.88 6.19
C LEU A 206 5.20 18.26 7.34
N GLU A 207 3.89 18.10 7.12
CA GLU A 207 2.98 17.47 8.07
C GLU A 207 2.35 16.21 7.47
N ILE A 208 2.28 15.18 8.29
CA ILE A 208 1.39 14.05 8.08
C ILE A 208 0.31 14.04 9.15
N GLN A 209 -0.88 13.61 8.78
CA GLN A 209 -2.01 13.41 9.68
C GLN A 209 -2.34 11.92 9.72
N ILE A 210 -2.36 11.37 10.93
CA ILE A 210 -2.72 9.99 11.21
C ILE A 210 -4.12 10.00 11.83
N ILE A 211 -5.06 9.26 11.26
CA ILE A 211 -6.47 9.29 11.68
C ILE A 211 -6.88 7.88 12.10
N ASN A 212 -7.42 7.75 13.30
CA ASN A 212 -8.02 6.49 13.74
C ASN A 212 -9.42 6.34 13.11
N ARG A 213 -9.56 5.32 12.27
CA ARG A 213 -10.81 4.93 11.62
C ARG A 213 -11.46 3.69 12.24
N SER A 214 -10.82 3.08 13.24
CA SER A 214 -11.38 1.99 14.01
C SER A 214 -12.40 2.49 15.06
N PRO A 215 -13.27 1.61 15.58
CA PRO A 215 -14.24 1.97 16.61
C PRO A 215 -13.64 2.00 18.03
N ASP A 216 -12.40 1.55 18.19
CA ASP A 216 -11.69 1.48 19.47
C ASP A 216 -10.51 2.47 19.49
N PRO A 217 -9.97 2.84 20.66
CA PRO A 217 -8.73 3.61 20.73
C PRO A 217 -7.57 2.86 20.07
N LEU A 218 -6.72 3.58 19.36
CA LEU A 218 -5.61 3.02 18.58
C LEU A 218 -4.34 3.85 18.78
N SER A 219 -3.21 3.20 19.02
CA SER A 219 -1.88 3.84 19.02
C SER A 219 -1.13 3.53 17.73
N PHE A 220 -0.12 4.34 17.40
CA PHE A 220 0.72 4.11 16.22
C PHE A 220 2.18 4.43 16.51
N THR A 221 3.08 3.83 15.74
CA THR A 221 4.50 4.15 15.76
C THR A 221 4.97 4.58 14.38
N LEU A 222 5.92 5.50 14.35
CA LEU A 222 6.64 5.94 13.16
C LEU A 222 8.12 5.64 13.32
N GLU A 223 8.75 5.07 12.31
CA GLU A 223 10.19 4.76 12.31
C GLU A 223 10.80 4.98 10.93
N GLN A 224 12.00 5.56 10.87
CA GLN A 224 12.76 5.56 9.62
C GLN A 224 13.41 4.19 9.39
N VAL A 225 13.14 3.58 8.26
CA VAL A 225 13.74 2.30 7.88
C VAL A 225 14.60 2.48 6.63
N ALA A 226 15.74 1.78 6.61
CA ALA A 226 16.63 1.74 5.47
C ALA A 226 16.00 0.98 4.29
N GLY A 227 16.33 1.40 3.07
CA GLY A 227 16.00 0.62 1.89
C GLY A 227 16.98 -0.54 1.70
N VAL A 228 16.59 -1.53 0.89
CA VAL A 228 17.51 -2.62 0.50
C VAL A 228 18.62 -2.15 -0.46
N ASP A 229 18.40 -1.02 -1.13
CA ASP A 229 19.30 -0.37 -2.07
C ASP A 229 20.20 0.69 -1.43
N ASN A 230 19.80 1.25 -0.27
CA ASN A 230 20.56 2.28 0.42
C ASN A 230 20.29 2.28 1.93
N ALA A 231 21.35 2.47 2.72
CA ALA A 231 21.28 2.55 4.18
C ALA A 231 21.14 3.99 4.71
N ASN A 232 21.07 4.98 3.81
CA ASN A 232 20.99 6.37 4.21
C ASN A 232 19.58 6.69 4.71
N GLN A 233 19.47 7.46 5.78
CA GLN A 233 18.20 7.98 6.28
C GLN A 233 18.09 9.46 5.96
N VAL A 234 16.88 9.92 5.69
CA VAL A 234 16.62 11.35 5.53
C VAL A 234 16.81 12.01 6.91
N PRO A 235 17.67 13.02 7.06
CA PRO A 235 17.96 13.60 8.37
C PRO A 235 16.80 14.49 8.85
N LEU A 236 15.80 13.89 9.50
CA LEU A 236 14.57 14.55 9.94
C LEU A 236 14.61 14.94 11.41
N SER A 237 14.08 16.12 11.73
CA SER A 237 13.73 16.55 13.08
C SER A 237 12.23 16.43 13.29
N LEU A 238 11.81 15.98 14.48
CA LEU A 238 10.45 16.11 14.94
C LEU A 238 10.24 17.54 15.45
N VAL A 239 9.23 18.22 14.91
CA VAL A 239 8.85 19.58 15.32
C VAL A 239 7.77 19.48 16.39
N LYS A 240 8.03 20.03 17.58
CA LYS A 240 7.02 20.19 18.63
C LYS A 240 6.72 21.66 18.83
N THR A 241 5.44 22.00 18.83
CA THR A 241 4.97 23.36 19.07
C THR A 241 4.38 23.45 20.48
N ASP A 242 5.06 24.18 21.35
CA ASP A 242 4.56 24.48 22.69
C ASP A 242 3.79 25.79 22.66
N LEU A 243 2.47 25.69 22.88
CA LEU A 243 1.55 26.83 22.93
C LEU A 243 1.56 27.43 24.33
N THR A 244 2.57 28.26 24.62
CA THR A 244 2.58 29.12 25.81
C THR A 244 2.09 30.53 25.45
N ALA A 245 2.38 31.56 26.26
CA ALA A 245 2.13 32.95 25.86
C ALA A 245 2.89 33.38 24.58
N ILE A 246 3.91 32.61 24.20
CA ILE A 246 4.63 32.69 22.92
C ILE A 246 4.66 31.28 22.32
N THR A 247 4.36 31.16 21.02
CA THR A 247 4.51 29.90 20.29
C THR A 247 5.99 29.58 20.13
N ILE A 248 6.46 28.48 20.72
CA ILE A 248 7.85 28.04 20.62
C ILE A 248 7.88 26.71 19.88
N ASN A 249 8.67 26.65 18.79
CA ASN A 249 8.96 25.40 18.10
C ASN A 249 10.28 24.83 18.60
N THR A 250 10.27 23.55 18.97
CA THR A 250 11.48 22.79 19.28
C THR A 250 11.71 21.72 18.22
N TYR A 251 12.98 21.49 17.89
CA TYR A 251 13.42 20.53 16.87
C TYR A 251 14.30 19.49 17.53
N ALA A 252 13.82 18.25 17.59
CA ALA A 252 14.57 17.12 18.12
C ALA A 252 14.87 16.13 17.00
N ASN A 253 16.02 15.47 17.03
CA ASN A 253 16.35 14.46 16.03
C ASN A 253 15.28 13.34 16.03
N PHE A 254 14.74 13.04 14.84
CA PHE A 254 13.73 12.00 14.67
C PHE A 254 14.41 10.65 14.44
N THR A 255 14.12 9.69 15.32
CA THR A 255 14.49 8.27 15.16
C THR A 255 13.24 7.43 15.10
N SER A 256 12.35 7.62 16.08
CA SER A 256 11.01 7.08 16.11
C SER A 256 10.03 8.05 16.77
N TYR A 257 8.74 7.78 16.63
CA TYR A 257 7.68 8.53 17.30
C TYR A 257 6.52 7.61 17.68
N GLU A 258 5.97 7.84 18.87
CA GLU A 258 4.73 7.25 19.35
C GLU A 258 3.93 8.36 20.05
N PRO A 259 2.61 8.45 19.85
CA PRO A 259 1.79 9.43 20.55
C PRO A 259 1.71 9.07 22.05
N ALA A 260 1.68 10.08 22.92
CA ALA A 260 1.61 9.86 24.36
C ALA A 260 0.28 9.22 24.82
N ASN A 261 -0.78 9.38 24.02
CA ASN A 261 -2.08 8.77 24.26
C ASN A 261 -2.56 8.13 22.95
N SER A 262 -3.28 7.02 23.06
CA SER A 262 -4.01 6.43 21.94
C SER A 262 -5.03 7.42 21.36
N LEU A 263 -5.18 7.41 20.05
CA LEU A 263 -6.16 8.20 19.32
C LEU A 263 -7.55 7.60 19.55
N LYS A 264 -8.53 8.42 19.92
CA LYS A 264 -9.94 8.00 19.98
C LYS A 264 -10.50 7.74 18.58
N PRO A 265 -11.64 7.04 18.47
CA PRO A 265 -12.31 6.85 17.19
C PRO A 265 -12.58 8.17 16.47
N GLY A 266 -12.11 8.29 15.22
CA GLY A 266 -12.22 9.50 14.39
C GLY A 266 -11.24 10.62 14.74
N GLU A 267 -10.42 10.47 15.79
CA GLU A 267 -9.40 11.45 16.16
C GLU A 267 -8.27 11.46 15.14
N ALA A 268 -7.76 12.65 14.87
CA ALA A 268 -6.65 12.89 13.97
C ALA A 268 -5.47 13.45 14.76
N HIS A 269 -4.28 12.89 14.52
CA HIS A 269 -3.03 13.29 15.14
C HIS A 269 -2.05 13.79 14.08
N THR A 270 -1.56 15.01 14.23
CA THR A 270 -0.62 15.61 13.28
C THR A 270 0.82 15.42 13.77
N VAL A 271 1.68 14.92 12.90
CA VAL A 271 3.13 14.84 13.11
C VAL A 271 3.81 15.76 12.10
N ARG A 272 4.62 16.69 12.61
CA ARG A 272 5.37 17.63 11.79
C ARG A 272 6.85 17.28 11.79
N PHE A 273 7.42 17.23 10.60
CA PHE A 273 8.84 16.96 10.37
C PHE A 273 9.51 18.19 9.78
N ALA A 274 10.77 18.41 10.15
CA ALA A 274 11.66 19.38 9.51
C ALA A 274 12.91 18.67 8.97
N ILE A 275 13.36 19.02 7.77
CA ILE A 275 14.60 18.46 7.21
C ILE A 275 15.84 19.20 7.75
N ARG A 276 16.86 18.47 8.20
CA ARG A 276 18.17 19.02 8.55
C ARG A 276 19.10 18.98 7.33
N GLN A 277 18.90 19.91 6.39
CA GLN A 277 19.64 19.92 5.11
C GLN A 277 21.17 19.94 5.26
N ASN A 278 21.70 20.56 6.33
CA ASN A 278 23.14 20.62 6.59
C ASN A 278 23.75 19.25 6.94
N GLU A 279 22.94 18.27 7.34
CA GLU A 279 23.38 16.90 7.64
C GLU A 279 23.27 15.98 6.40
N MET A 280 22.76 16.47 5.27
CA MET A 280 22.70 15.69 4.04
C MET A 280 24.09 15.52 3.41
N SER A 281 24.52 14.26 3.31
CA SER A 281 25.81 13.85 2.74
C SER A 281 25.86 13.83 1.22
N ILE A 282 24.70 13.76 0.57
CA ILE A 282 24.52 13.72 -0.89
C ILE A 282 23.36 14.63 -1.31
N ASP A 283 23.29 14.95 -2.59
CA ASP A 283 22.30 15.91 -3.12
C ASP A 283 20.86 15.41 -3.02
N ILE A 284 20.65 14.10 -3.17
CA ILE A 284 19.33 13.48 -3.06
C ILE A 284 19.44 12.29 -2.11
N ILE A 285 18.70 12.32 -1.00
CA ILE A 285 18.58 11.20 -0.06
C ILE A 285 17.16 10.67 -0.12
N ARG A 286 17.02 9.34 -0.15
CA ARG A 286 15.74 8.65 -0.08
C ARG A 286 15.75 7.69 1.08
N SER A 287 14.61 7.53 1.75
CA SER A 287 14.40 6.52 2.79
C SER A 287 12.91 6.18 2.88
N LEU A 288 12.52 5.31 3.81
CA LEU A 288 11.13 4.95 4.04
C LEU A 288 10.74 5.33 5.47
N LEU A 289 9.54 5.89 5.64
CA LEU A 289 8.88 6.00 6.93
C LEU A 289 7.95 4.80 7.08
N MET A 290 8.25 3.91 8.01
CA MET A 290 7.36 2.82 8.39
C MET A 290 6.36 3.34 9.42
N ILE A 291 5.09 3.03 9.20
CA ILE A 291 3.98 3.37 10.08
C ILE A 291 3.30 2.07 10.48
N THR A 292 3.25 1.78 11.78
CA THR A 292 2.56 0.61 12.33
C THR A 292 1.59 1.02 13.42
N ASP A 293 0.58 0.19 13.69
CA ASP A 293 -0.32 0.37 14.82
C ASP A 293 -0.45 -0.90 15.67
N ASP A 294 -1.17 -0.77 16.77
CA ASP A 294 -1.44 -1.86 17.71
C ASP A 294 -2.52 -2.85 17.24
N LEU A 295 -3.14 -2.60 16.08
CA LEU A 295 -4.10 -3.52 15.43
C LEU A 295 -3.43 -4.39 14.36
N GLY A 296 -2.24 -4.03 13.89
CA GLY A 296 -1.47 -4.79 12.91
C GLY A 296 -1.49 -4.21 11.49
N ASN A 297 -1.83 -2.94 11.32
CA ASN A 297 -1.60 -2.25 10.04
C ASN A 297 -0.12 -1.90 9.90
N ARG A 298 0.38 -1.93 8.66
CA ARG A 298 1.76 -1.56 8.35
C ARG A 298 1.84 -0.89 6.99
N LEU A 299 2.17 0.40 6.99
CA LEU A 299 2.34 1.21 5.79
C LEU A 299 3.80 1.64 5.66
N TYR A 300 4.27 1.76 4.42
CA TYR A 300 5.56 2.37 4.09
C TYR A 300 5.30 3.60 3.25
N LEU A 301 5.77 4.74 3.74
CA LEU A 301 5.68 6.00 3.04
C LEU A 301 7.06 6.38 2.50
N PRO A 302 7.24 6.51 1.18
CA PRO A 302 8.48 7.04 0.62
C PRO A 302 8.79 8.42 1.14
N MET A 303 10.09 8.68 1.35
CA MET A 303 10.60 9.99 1.67
C MET A 303 11.79 10.32 0.77
N GLN A 304 11.78 11.52 0.22
CA GLN A 304 12.90 12.09 -0.52
C GLN A 304 13.22 13.49 0.01
N ALA A 305 14.51 13.80 0.11
CA ALA A 305 15.00 15.13 0.38
C ALA A 305 16.05 15.53 -0.65
N GLU A 306 15.95 16.78 -1.11
CA GLU A 306 16.89 17.40 -2.05
C GLU A 306 17.66 18.54 -1.36
N LYS A 307 18.97 18.57 -1.55
CA LYS A 307 19.84 19.59 -0.98
C LYS A 307 19.74 20.89 -1.78
N LEU A 308 19.71 22.02 -1.08
CA LEU A 308 19.82 23.33 -1.72
C LEU A 308 21.19 23.47 -2.40
N GLN A 309 21.18 23.54 -3.74
CA GLN A 309 22.36 23.84 -4.52
C GLN A 309 22.63 25.34 -4.46
N ILE A 310 23.61 25.76 -3.67
CA ILE A 310 24.09 27.14 -3.68
C ILE A 310 24.96 27.30 -4.94
N LYS A 311 24.46 28.02 -5.94
CA LYS A 311 25.23 28.41 -7.14
C LYS A 311 26.21 29.54 -6.83
#